data_AF-A0A357VSA3-F1
#
_entry.id   AF-A0A357VSA3-F1
#
_cell.length_a   1.000
_cell.length_b   1.000
_cell.length_c   1.000
_cell.angle_alpha   90.00
_cell.angle_beta   90.00
_cell.angle_gamma   90.00
#
_symmetry.space_group_name_H-M   'P 1'
#
loop_
_entity.id
_entity.type
_entity.pdbx_description
1 polymer ?
#
loop_
_entity_poly.entity_id
_entity_poly.type
_entity_poly.pdbx_seq_one_letter_code
_entity_poly.pdbx_strand_id
1 'polypeptide(L)' 'MWVKAMIRVRMSMHDAHYGGNLVDGARILQLFGDVATELLIRHDGDEGLFRAYDNVEFLAPV' A
#
# COMPACT_ATOMS: atom_id res chain seq x y z
N MET A 1 -10.11 21.58 2.38
CA MET A 1 -9.86 20.67 3.52
C MET A 1 -8.91 19.59 3.04
N TRP A 2 -7.85 19.26 3.77
CA TRP A 2 -6.88 18.24 3.35
C TRP A 2 -7.50 16.84 3.49
N VAL A 3 -7.52 16.06 2.42
CA VAL A 3 -7.99 14.67 2.44
C VAL A 3 -6.84 13.79 2.92
N LYS A 4 -7.11 12.92 3.91
CA LYS A 4 -6.15 11.95 4.45
C LYS A 4 -6.76 10.56 4.42
N ALA A 5 -6.01 9.57 3.97
CA ALA A 5 -6.35 8.14 4.04
C ALA A 5 -5.30 7.39 4.88
N MET A 6 -5.70 6.32 5.56
CA MET A 6 -4.81 5.52 6.39
C MET A 6 -5.30 4.07 6.46
N ILE A 7 -4.43 3.13 6.13
CA ILE A 7 -4.61 1.72 6.44
C ILE A 7 -3.69 1.36 7.62
N ARG A 8 -4.26 0.69 8.62
CA ARG A 8 -3.51 0.13 9.75
C ARG A 8 -3.91 -1.32 9.94
N VAL A 9 -2.97 -2.23 9.69
CA VAL A 9 -3.19 -3.67 9.72
C VAL A 9 -1.97 -4.39 10.30
N ARG A 10 -2.17 -5.59 10.84
CA ARG A 10 -1.11 -6.48 11.32
C ARG A 10 -0.79 -7.51 10.24
N MET A 11 0.49 -7.71 9.93
CA MET A 11 0.93 -8.79 9.06
C MET A 11 0.74 -10.15 9.77
N SER A 12 0.13 -11.08 9.06
CA SER A 12 -0.10 -12.45 9.50
C SER A 12 0.91 -13.39 8.85
N MET A 13 0.87 -14.66 9.25
CA MET A 13 1.66 -15.70 8.57
C MET A 13 1.26 -15.91 7.10
N HIS A 14 0.08 -15.46 6.67
CA HIS A 14 -0.32 -15.51 5.25
C HIS A 14 0.38 -14.43 4.42
N ASP A 15 0.85 -13.36 5.05
CA ASP A 15 1.57 -12.28 4.37
C ASP A 15 3.08 -12.59 4.23
N ALA A 16 3.59 -13.58 4.97
CA ALA A 16 4.98 -14.04 4.82
C ALA A 16 5.17 -14.65 3.42
N HIS A 17 6.17 -14.14 2.70
CA HIS A 17 6.44 -14.55 1.32
C HIS A 17 7.78 -15.28 1.19
N TYR A 18 8.80 -14.83 1.93
CA TYR A 18 10.12 -15.43 1.93
C TYR A 18 10.39 -16.20 3.23
N GLY A 19 11.47 -17.00 3.23
CA GLY A 19 11.91 -17.74 4.42
C GLY A 19 12.18 -16.82 5.61
N GLY A 20 11.92 -17.32 6.82
CA GLY A 20 12.10 -16.54 8.05
C GLY A 20 10.96 -15.56 8.36
N ASN A 21 9.75 -15.83 7.84
CA ASN A 21 8.54 -15.00 8.02
C ASN A 21 8.65 -13.60 7.39
N LEU A 22 9.52 -13.43 6.39
CA LEU A 22 9.76 -12.13 5.75
C LEU A 22 8.66 -11.82 4.74
N VAL A 23 8.03 -10.65 4.89
CA VAL A 23 7.04 -10.12 3.96
C VAL A 23 7.74 -9.46 2.79
N ASP A 24 7.22 -9.66 1.57
CA ASP A 24 7.79 -9.02 0.39
C ASP A 24 7.38 -7.54 0.29
N GLY A 25 8.12 -6.77 -0.51
CA GLY A 25 7.78 -5.38 -0.77
C GLY A 25 6.48 -5.21 -1.55
N ALA A 26 6.09 -6.20 -2.36
CA ALA A 26 4.87 -6.15 -3.16
C ALA A 26 3.61 -6.07 -2.28
N ARG A 27 3.60 -6.74 -1.12
CA ARG A 27 2.52 -6.62 -0.14
C ARG A 27 2.29 -5.17 0.32
N ILE A 28 3.37 -4.42 0.53
CA ILE A 28 3.28 -3.01 0.93
C ILE A 28 2.78 -2.14 -0.23
N LEU A 29 3.23 -2.40 -1.46
CA LEU A 29 2.77 -1.69 -2.65
C LEU A 29 1.27 -1.91 -2.92
N GLN A 30 0.75 -3.09 -2.61
CA GLN A 30 -0.68 -3.36 -2.67
C GLN A 30 -1.45 -2.43 -1.71
N LEU A 31 -1.01 -2.32 -0.46
CA LEU A 31 -1.63 -1.43 0.53
C LEU A 31 -1.53 0.06 0.14
N PHE A 32 -0.44 0.47 -0.51
CA PHE A 32 -0.33 1.82 -1.07
C PHE A 32 -1.33 2.06 -2.21
N GLY A 33 -1.58 1.05 -3.04
CA GLY A 33 -2.65 1.07 -4.04
C GLY A 33 -4.00 1.37 -3.42
N ASP A 34 -4.38 0.62 -2.39
CA ASP A 34 -5.66 0.81 -1.68
C ASP A 34 -5.80 2.20 -1.05
N VAL A 35 -4.72 2.72 -0.45
CA VAL A 35 -4.69 4.09 0.10
C VAL A 35 -4.87 5.14 -0.99
N ALA A 36 -4.24 4.97 -2.15
CA ALA A 36 -4.41 5.90 -3.27
C ALA A 36 -5.81 5.84 -3.86
N THR A 37 -6.40 4.66 -4.00
CA THR A 37 -7.79 4.49 -4.41
C THR A 37 -8.73 5.24 -3.46
N GLU A 38 -8.55 5.13 -2.14
CA GLU A 38 -9.35 5.88 -1.17
C GLU A 38 -9.19 7.41 -1.33
N LEU A 39 -7.97 7.88 -1.60
CA LEU A 39 -7.71 9.31 -1.86
C LEU A 39 -8.42 9.79 -3.14
N LEU A 40 -8.36 9.02 -4.22
CA LEU A 40 -8.98 9.33 -5.51
C LEU A 40 -10.51 9.33 -5.39
N ILE A 41 -11.10 8.35 -4.71
CA ILE A 41 -12.56 8.34 -4.46
C ILE A 41 -12.98 9.60 -3.72
N ARG A 42 -12.23 10.01 -2.69
CA ARG A 42 -12.58 11.17 -1.86
C ARG A 42 -12.38 12.50 -2.58
N HIS A 43 -11.42 12.59 -3.49
CA HIS A 43 -11.08 13.82 -4.20
C HIS A 43 -11.87 13.98 -5.49
N ASP A 44 -11.98 12.91 -6.29
CA ASP A 44 -12.48 12.92 -7.66
C ASP A 44 -13.80 12.13 -7.84
N GLY A 45 -14.22 11.38 -6.81
CA GLY A 45 -15.45 10.57 -6.86
C GLY A 45 -15.31 9.26 -7.66
N ASP A 46 -14.09 8.87 -8.00
CA ASP A 46 -13.76 7.68 -8.80
C ASP A 46 -12.54 6.97 -8.21
N GLU A 47 -12.41 5.66 -8.47
CA GLU A 47 -11.29 4.84 -7.98
C GLU A 47 -9.95 5.22 -8.66
N GLY A 48 -10.02 5.76 -9.87
CA GLY A 48 -8.89 6.08 -10.72
C GLY A 48 -8.04 4.87 -11.11
N LEU A 49 -6.98 5.13 -11.88
CA LEU A 49 -6.03 4.10 -12.31
C LEU A 49 -4.62 4.50 -11.92
N PHE A 50 -3.99 3.68 -11.07
CA PHE A 50 -2.63 3.91 -10.61
C PHE A 50 -1.64 3.71 -11.75
N ARG A 51 -1.02 4.80 -12.22
CA ARG A 51 -0.13 4.77 -13.40
C ARG A 51 1.23 4.15 -13.11
N ALA A 52 1.92 4.68 -12.10
CA ALA A 52 3.29 4.30 -11.76
C ALA A 52 3.68 4.90 -10.40
N TYR A 53 4.74 4.34 -9.81
CA TYR A 53 5.54 5.00 -8.80
C TYR A 53 6.76 5.63 -9.47
N ASP A 54 7.13 6.85 -9.08
CA ASP A 54 8.37 7.47 -9.55
C ASP A 54 9.61 6.80 -8.93
N ASN A 55 9.53 6.47 -7.63
CA ASN A 55 10.57 5.76 -6.89
C ASN A 55 9.96 5.02 -5.70
N VAL A 56 10.53 3.87 -5.35
CA VAL A 56 10.16 3.08 -4.17
C VAL A 56 11.44 2.57 -3.51
N GLU A 57 11.60 2.87 -2.22
CA GLU A 57 12.72 2.39 -1.42
C GLU A 57 12.20 1.64 -0.17
N PHE A 58 12.60 0.38 -0.02
CA PHE A 58 12.31 -0.41 1.17
C PHE A 58 13.45 -0.24 2.17
N LEU A 59 13.26 0.66 3.14
CA LEU A 59 14.31 1.04 4.10
C LEU A 59 14.47 0.07 5.28
N ALA A 60 13.50 -0.82 5.49
CA ALA A 60 13.50 -1.83 6.54
C ALA A 60 12.70 -3.06 6.10
N PRO A 61 13.05 -4.26 6.59
CA PRO A 61 12.24 -5.46 6.38
C PRO A 61 10.91 -5.38 7.14
N VAL A 62 9.91 -6.09 6.62
CA VAL A 62 8.57 -6.23 7.23
C VAL A 62 8.32 -7.70 7.55
#